data_AF-A0A7T8KED9-F1
#
_entry.id   AF-A0A7T8KED9-F1
#
_cell.length_a   1.000
_cell.length_b   1.000
_cell.length_c   1.000
_cell.angle_alpha   90.00
_cell.angle_beta   90.00
_cell.angle_gamma   90.00
#
_symmetry.space_group_name_H-M   'P 1'
#
loop_
_entity.id
_entity.type
_entity.pdbx_description
1 polymer ?
#
loop_
_entity_poly.entity_id
_entity_poly.type
_entity_poly.pdbx_seq_one_letter_code
_entity_poly.pdbx_strand_id
1 'polypeptide(L)'
;MKNAEPPLALFNQLLWREFFYAAAFQNPNFDRMKGNPICLQIPWDKDSVALRKWSLGKTGFPWIDAIMTQLREEGWVHFICRHAVVCFLTRGDLWISWEEGMKVRNSYSRKDWPSGYPLELKILFIFNIQAF
;
A
#
# COMPACT_ATOMS: atom_id res chain seq x y z
N MET A 1 24.66 1.41 32.50
CA MET A 1 23.86 1.08 31.30
C MET A 1 24.40 1.84 30.09
N LYS A 2 25.54 1.42 29.50
CA LYS A 2 26.09 2.07 28.29
C LYS A 2 26.46 1.11 27.16
N ASN A 3 26.25 -0.20 27.32
CA ASN A 3 26.68 -1.24 26.37
C ASN A 3 25.57 -2.24 26.01
N ALA A 4 24.29 -1.87 26.12
CA ALA A 4 23.22 -2.74 25.65
C ALA A 4 23.06 -2.55 24.13
N GLU A 5 23.22 -3.63 23.36
CA GLU A 5 22.89 -3.59 21.94
C GLU A 5 21.40 -3.28 21.78
N PRO A 6 21.03 -2.35 20.88
CA PRO A 6 19.63 -2.06 20.63
C PRO A 6 18.92 -3.31 20.07
N PRO A 7 17.66 -3.58 20.49
CA PRO A 7 16.91 -4.71 19.98
C PRO A 7 16.63 -4.54 18.48
N LEU A 8 16.61 -5.64 17.74
CA LEU A 8 16.30 -5.65 16.29
C LEU A 8 14.99 -4.93 15.96
N ALA A 9 14.01 -4.97 16.87
CA ALA A 9 12.73 -4.29 16.74
C ALA A 9 12.85 -2.78 16.43
N LEU A 10 13.90 -2.12 16.94
CA LEU A 10 14.17 -0.71 16.66
C LEU A 10 14.44 -0.47 15.16
N PHE A 11 15.04 -1.45 14.48
CA PHE A 11 15.41 -1.37 13.07
C PHE A 11 14.34 -1.97 12.14
N ASN A 12 13.25 -2.55 12.66
CA ASN A 12 12.27 -3.26 11.84
C ASN A 12 11.73 -2.41 10.68
N GLN A 13 11.43 -1.13 10.90
CA GLN A 13 10.95 -0.25 9.84
C GLN A 13 11.99 -0.07 8.72
N LEU A 14 13.27 0.04 9.09
CA LEU A 14 14.38 0.13 8.13
C LEU A 14 14.63 -1.20 7.42
N LEU A 15 14.60 -2.32 8.14
CA LEU A 15 14.79 -3.64 7.57
C LEU A 15 13.69 -3.97 6.55
N TRP A 16 12.43 -3.61 6.85
CA TRP A 16 11.34 -3.73 5.89
C TRP A 16 11.61 -2.91 4.64
N ARG A 17 12.02 -1.64 4.79
CA ARG A 17 12.40 -0.80 3.65
C ARG A 17 13.48 -1.48 2.78
N GLU A 18 14.58 -1.93 3.37
CA GLU A 18 15.68 -2.57 2.64
C GLU A 18 15.28 -3.89 1.97
N PHE A 19 14.53 -4.75 2.67
CA PHE A 19 14.00 -6.00 2.13
C PHE A 19 13.25 -5.76 0.81
N PHE A 20 12.45 -4.70 0.78
CA PHE A 20 11.63 -4.33 -0.36
C PHE A 20 12.41 -3.73 -1.52
N TYR A 21 13.43 -2.92 -1.25
CA TYR A 21 14.37 -2.49 -2.29
C TYR A 21 15.08 -3.69 -2.92
N ALA A 22 15.57 -4.62 -2.09
CA ALA A 22 16.24 -5.84 -2.56
C ALA A 22 15.30 -6.73 -3.41
N ALA A 23 14.05 -6.92 -2.97
CA ALA A 23 13.06 -7.72 -3.69
C ALA A 23 12.66 -7.10 -5.04
N ALA A 24 12.58 -5.77 -5.12
CA ALA A 24 12.22 -5.07 -6.36
C ALA A 24 13.39 -4.95 -7.35
N PHE A 25 14.64 -5.01 -6.88
CA PHE A 25 15.83 -4.67 -7.66
C PHE A 25 15.96 -5.45 -8.98
N GLN A 26 15.69 -6.76 -8.95
CA GLN A 26 15.82 -7.62 -10.14
C GLN A 26 14.50 -7.83 -10.90
N ASN A 27 13.39 -7.25 -10.42
CA ASN A 27 12.07 -7.45 -10.99
C ASN A 27 11.54 -6.15 -11.63
N PRO A 28 11.69 -5.96 -12.96
CA PRO A 28 11.21 -4.76 -13.63
C PRO A 28 9.68 -4.66 -13.62
N ASN A 29 8.97 -5.76 -13.39
CA ASN A 29 7.52 -5.82 -13.33
C ASN A 29 6.99 -5.81 -11.89
N PHE A 30 7.81 -5.44 -10.90
CA PHE A 30 7.40 -5.42 -9.49
C PHE A 30 6.22 -4.48 -9.21
N ASP A 31 5.91 -3.55 -10.10
CA ASP A 31 4.83 -2.57 -9.98
C ASP A 31 3.53 -2.94 -10.70
N ARG A 32 3.44 -4.16 -11.24
CA ARG A 32 2.26 -4.63 -11.99
C ARG A 32 1.97 -6.09 -11.68
N MET A 33 0.75 -6.52 -11.99
CA MET A 33 0.34 -7.92 -11.82
C MET A 33 0.83 -8.75 -13.01
N LYS A 34 0.53 -8.32 -14.23
CA LYS A 34 0.86 -9.10 -15.43
C LYS A 34 2.37 -9.13 -15.66
N GLY A 35 2.94 -10.34 -15.75
CA GLY A 35 4.37 -10.54 -15.99
C GLY A 35 5.25 -10.37 -14.76
N ASN A 36 4.65 -10.26 -13.57
CA ASN A 36 5.38 -10.24 -12.31
C ASN A 36 5.46 -11.66 -11.73
N PRO A 37 6.65 -12.26 -11.65
CA PRO A 37 6.82 -13.67 -11.26
C PRO A 37 6.42 -13.95 -9.80
N ILE A 38 6.42 -12.92 -8.96
CA ILE A 38 6.04 -13.04 -7.55
C ILE A 38 4.60 -12.60 -7.28
N CYS A 39 3.81 -12.21 -8.29
CA CYS A 39 2.45 -11.72 -8.09
C CYS A 39 1.42 -12.74 -8.60
N LEU A 40 0.43 -13.06 -7.76
CA LEU A 40 -0.69 -13.91 -8.15
C LEU A 40 -1.54 -13.21 -9.22
N GLN A 41 -1.94 -13.98 -10.23
CA GLN A 41 -2.81 -13.48 -11.30
C GLN A 41 -4.26 -13.63 -10.86
N ILE A 42 -4.83 -12.57 -10.30
CA ILE A 42 -6.18 -12.56 -9.77
C ILE A 42 -7.11 -11.83 -10.75
N PRO A 43 -8.28 -12.39 -11.09
CA PRO A 43 -9.27 -11.72 -11.93
C PRO A 43 -10.03 -10.66 -11.11
N TRP A 44 -9.42 -9.49 -10.93
CA TRP A 44 -10.03 -8.35 -10.24
C TRP A 44 -11.17 -7.74 -11.04
N ASP A 45 -12.14 -7.17 -10.33
CA ASP A 45 -13.26 -6.46 -10.95
C ASP A 45 -12.87 -5.05 -11.41
N LYS A 46 -13.63 -4.56 -12.40
CA LYS A 46 -13.52 -3.20 -12.92
C LYS A 46 -14.75 -2.40 -12.52
N ASP A 47 -14.78 -1.95 -11.27
CA ASP A 47 -15.81 -1.04 -10.77
C ASP A 47 -15.24 0.37 -10.54
N SER A 48 -15.43 1.23 -11.53
CA SER A 48 -14.97 2.64 -11.47
C SER A 48 -15.77 3.48 -10.47
N VAL A 49 -17.02 3.10 -10.16
CA VAL A 49 -17.88 3.83 -9.22
C VAL A 49 -17.43 3.53 -7.80
N ALA A 50 -17.22 2.25 -7.45
CA ALA A 50 -16.70 1.85 -6.15
C ALA A 50 -15.28 2.40 -5.93
N LEU A 51 -14.39 2.34 -6.92
CA LEU A 51 -13.06 2.95 -6.84
C LEU A 51 -13.13 4.46 -6.58
N ARG A 52 -14.07 5.16 -7.24
CA ARG A 52 -14.25 6.61 -7.02
C ARG A 52 -14.77 6.90 -5.62
N LYS A 53 -15.72 6.12 -5.10
CA LYS A 53 -16.22 6.27 -3.72
C LYS A 53 -15.09 6.05 -2.71
N TRP A 54 -14.31 4.99 -2.88
CA TRP A 54 -13.17 4.68 -2.03
C TRP A 54 -12.11 5.79 -2.07
N SER A 55 -11.68 6.21 -3.26
CA SER A 55 -10.68 7.28 -3.41
C SER A 55 -11.14 8.60 -2.82
N LEU A 56 -12.44 8.90 -2.86
CA LEU A 56 -13.03 10.10 -2.27
C LEU A 56 -13.38 9.99 -0.78
N GLY A 57 -13.18 8.84 -0.14
CA GLY A 57 -13.60 8.62 1.26
C GLY A 57 -15.12 8.75 1.43
N LYS A 58 -15.87 8.13 0.51
CA LYS A 58 -17.36 8.12 0.47
C LYS A 58 -17.90 6.71 0.36
N THR A 59 -17.26 5.77 1.04
CA THR A 59 -17.63 4.35 1.08
C THR A 59 -18.86 4.11 1.96
N GLY A 60 -19.11 5.00 2.94
CA GLY A 60 -20.13 4.82 3.96
C GLY A 60 -19.61 4.12 5.21
N PHE A 61 -18.32 3.75 5.24
CA PHE A 61 -17.64 3.18 6.40
C PHE A 61 -16.78 4.27 7.06
N PRO A 62 -17.18 4.83 8.22
CA PRO A 62 -16.53 6.00 8.80
C PRO A 62 -15.01 5.86 8.99
N TRP A 63 -14.55 4.66 9.36
CA TRP A 63 -13.13 4.37 9.53
C TRP A 63 -12.34 4.49 8.22
N ILE A 64 -12.85 3.89 7.14
CA ILE A 64 -12.22 3.93 5.81
C ILE A 64 -12.27 5.34 5.25
N ASP A 65 -13.41 6.00 5.40
CA ASP A 65 -13.64 7.35 4.88
C ASP A 65 -12.72 8.38 5.57
N ALA A 66 -12.52 8.28 6.88
CA ALA A 66 -11.59 9.13 7.63
C ALA A 66 -10.14 8.92 7.17
N ILE A 67 -9.69 7.68 7.01
CA ILE A 67 -8.32 7.38 6.55
C ILE A 67 -8.09 7.92 5.14
N MET A 68 -9.02 7.69 4.22
CA MET A 68 -8.90 8.17 2.84
C MET A 68 -8.95 9.70 2.76
N THR A 69 -9.66 10.35 3.68
CA THR A 69 -9.66 11.81 3.80
C THR A 69 -8.31 12.32 4.29
N GLN A 70 -7.76 11.77 5.39
CA GLN A 70 -6.43 12.12 5.89
C GLN A 70 -5.35 11.90 4.81
N LEU A 71 -5.38 10.77 4.11
CA LEU A 71 -4.42 10.47 3.05
C LEU A 71 -4.43 11.53 1.94
N ARG A 72 -5.61 12.05 1.59
CA ARG A 72 -5.77 13.08 0.56
C ARG A 72 -5.27 14.45 1.02
N GLU A 73 -5.56 14.83 2.27
CA GLU A 73 -5.25 16.16 2.80
C GLU A 73 -3.78 16.28 3.24
N GLU A 74 -3.25 15.24 3.88
CA GLU A 74 -1.92 15.25 4.49
C GLU A 74 -0.86 14.53 3.65
N GLY A 75 -1.27 13.63 2.75
CA GLY A 75 -0.36 12.80 1.96
C GLY A 75 0.30 11.65 2.75
N TRP A 76 -0.08 11.46 4.02
CA TRP A 76 0.43 10.40 4.88
C TRP A 76 -0.67 9.86 5.80
N VAL A 77 -0.63 8.55 6.07
CA VAL A 77 -1.42 7.90 7.12
C VAL A 77 -0.58 6.82 7.81
N HIS A 78 -0.94 6.50 9.05
CA HIS A 78 -0.30 5.44 9.85
C HIS A 78 -0.37 4.07 9.15
N PHE A 79 0.61 3.19 9.38
CA PHE A 79 0.74 1.94 8.65
C PHE A 79 -0.50 1.03 8.78
N ILE A 80 -1.11 0.92 9.96
CA ILE A 80 -2.35 0.15 10.18
C ILE A 80 -3.49 0.69 9.32
N CYS A 81 -3.59 2.02 9.19
CA CYS A 81 -4.59 2.66 8.37
C CYS A 81 -4.38 2.33 6.88
N ARG A 82 -3.12 2.28 6.42
CA ARG A 82 -2.77 1.81 5.08
C ARG A 82 -3.25 0.38 4.85
N HIS A 83 -3.01 -0.53 5.80
CA HIS A 83 -3.49 -1.91 5.71
C HIS A 83 -5.02 -1.97 5.60
N ALA A 84 -5.74 -1.23 6.44
CA ALA A 84 -7.20 -1.25 6.45
C ALA A 84 -7.80 -0.85 5.10
N VAL A 85 -7.37 0.28 4.51
CA VAL A 85 -7.91 0.76 3.24
C VAL A 85 -7.51 -0.10 2.04
N VAL A 86 -6.32 -0.71 2.10
CA VAL A 86 -5.82 -1.66 1.09
C VAL A 86 -6.63 -2.96 1.11
N CYS A 87 -6.85 -3.53 2.29
CA CYS A 87 -7.66 -4.72 2.45
C CYS A 87 -9.10 -4.47 1.98
N PHE A 88 -9.71 -3.37 2.43
CA PHE A 88 -11.07 -2.98 2.01
C PHE A 88 -11.20 -2.88 0.49
N LEU A 89 -10.23 -2.24 -0.18
CA LEU A 89 -10.25 -2.11 -1.64
C LEU A 89 -10.10 -3.45 -2.39
N THR A 90 -9.28 -4.35 -1.85
CA THR A 90 -8.86 -5.58 -2.55
C THR A 90 -9.68 -6.78 -2.06
N ARG A 91 -9.07 -7.66 -1.28
CA ARG A 91 -9.65 -8.95 -0.86
C ARG A 91 -10.69 -8.86 0.25
N GLY A 92 -10.83 -7.69 0.89
CA GLY A 92 -11.75 -7.47 2.00
C GLY A 92 -13.19 -7.29 1.54
N ASP A 93 -13.42 -6.28 0.68
CA ASP A 93 -14.78 -5.85 0.37
C ASP A 93 -14.99 -5.56 -1.12
N LEU A 94 -14.20 -4.67 -1.74
CA LEU A 94 -14.51 -4.14 -3.07
C LEU A 94 -14.02 -5.01 -4.25
N TRP A 95 -13.11 -5.95 -4.02
CA TRP A 95 -12.53 -6.83 -5.04
C TRP A 95 -11.90 -6.09 -6.26
N ILE A 96 -11.33 -4.91 -6.01
CA ILE A 96 -10.69 -4.07 -7.04
C ILE A 96 -9.17 -4.31 -7.04
N SER A 97 -8.56 -4.23 -8.23
CA SER A 97 -7.12 -4.39 -8.40
C SER A 97 -6.33 -3.41 -7.53
N TRP A 98 -5.33 -3.95 -6.84
CA TRP A 98 -4.37 -3.18 -6.09
C TRP A 98 -3.61 -2.14 -6.93
N GLU A 99 -3.45 -2.39 -8.23
CA GLU A 99 -2.84 -1.45 -9.17
C GLU A 99 -3.61 -0.11 -9.23
N GLU A 100 -4.94 -0.16 -9.09
CA GLU A 100 -5.77 1.05 -9.03
C GLU A 100 -5.59 1.80 -7.71
N GLY A 101 -5.51 1.08 -6.59
CA GLY A 101 -5.20 1.66 -5.28
C GLY A 101 -3.84 2.38 -5.28
N MET A 102 -2.85 1.81 -5.97
CA MET A 102 -1.55 2.46 -6.14
C MET A 102 -1.63 3.77 -6.94
N LYS A 103 -2.42 3.81 -8.02
CA LYS A 103 -2.61 5.04 -8.81
C LYS A 103 -3.23 6.15 -7.98
N VAL A 104 -4.25 5.83 -7.19
CA VAL A 104 -4.92 6.77 -6.28
C VAL A 104 -3.95 7.28 -5.22
N ARG A 105 -3.18 6.41 -4.58
CA ARG A 105 -2.15 6.84 -3.62
C ARG A 105 -1.15 7.81 -4.27
N ASN A 106 -0.65 7.47 -5.45
CA ASN A 106 0.37 8.27 -6.12
C ASN A 106 -0.14 9.67 -6.48
N SER A 107 -1.45 9.86 -6.68
CA SER A 107 -2.03 11.19 -6.93
C SER A 107 -2.14 12.06 -5.68
N TYR A 108 -2.19 11.47 -4.48
CA TYR A 108 -2.24 12.19 -3.20
C TYR A 108 -0.88 12.40 -2.55
N SER A 109 0.17 11.71 -3.01
CA SER A 109 1.52 11.90 -2.49
C SER A 109 2.00 13.33 -2.74
N ARG A 110 2.40 14.01 -1.67
CA ARG A 110 3.08 15.31 -1.75
C ARG A 110 4.32 15.22 -2.66
N LYS A 111 4.41 16.12 -3.65
CA LYS A 111 5.48 16.14 -4.67
C LYS A 111 6.83 16.59 -4.12
N ASP A 112 6.81 17.28 -2.98
CA ASP A 112 7.94 17.87 -2.25
C ASP A 112 8.64 16.89 -1.30
N TRP A 113 8.01 15.75 -0.99
CA TRP A 113 8.65 14.71 -0.21
C TRP A 113 9.61 13.91 -1.11
N PRO A 114 10.91 13.79 -0.76
CA PRO A 114 11.86 13.04 -1.57
C PRO A 114 11.31 11.65 -1.75
N SER A 115 11.20 11.24 -3.00
CA SER A 115 10.46 10.10 -3.53
C SER A 115 11.04 8.73 -3.11
N GLY A 116 11.33 8.52 -1.82
CA GLY A 116 11.77 7.26 -1.22
C GLY A 116 10.63 6.30 -0.87
N TYR A 117 9.38 6.74 -0.96
CA TYR A 117 8.19 5.96 -0.60
C TYR A 117 7.37 5.32 -1.75
N PRO A 118 7.84 5.17 -3.01
CA PRO A 118 7.11 4.42 -4.01
C PRO A 118 6.87 2.96 -3.59
N LEU A 119 7.77 2.36 -2.81
CA LEU A 119 7.82 0.91 -2.56
C LEU A 119 6.93 0.44 -1.40
N GLU A 120 6.89 1.11 -0.26
CA GLU A 120 6.21 0.59 0.94
C GLU A 120 4.72 0.23 0.70
N LEU A 121 3.99 1.07 -0.03
CA LEU A 121 2.61 0.79 -0.39
C LEU A 121 2.49 -0.14 -1.61
N LYS A 122 3.45 -0.16 -2.57
CA LYS A 122 3.50 -1.21 -3.64
C LYS A 122 3.48 -2.62 -3.06
N ILE A 123 4.01 -2.73 -1.85
CA ILE A 123 4.31 -3.95 -1.16
C ILE A 123 3.24 -4.38 -0.16
N LEU A 124 2.60 -3.42 0.50
CA LEU A 124 1.35 -3.65 1.21
C LEU A 124 0.33 -4.36 0.28
N PHE A 125 0.32 -4.01 -0.99
CA PHE A 125 -0.57 -4.62 -1.96
C PHE A 125 -0.12 -6.02 -2.43
N ILE A 126 1.17 -6.24 -2.69
CA ILE A 126 1.66 -7.56 -3.15
C ILE A 126 1.63 -8.58 -2.00
N PHE A 127 2.15 -8.24 -0.82
CA PHE A 127 2.30 -9.20 0.27
C PHE A 127 1.04 -9.38 1.13
N ASN A 128 0.16 -8.37 1.27
CA ASN A 128 -1.06 -8.54 2.05
C ASN A 128 -2.18 -9.29 1.27
N ILE A 129 -2.02 -9.47 -0.04
CA ILE A 129 -2.87 -10.34 -0.87
C ILE A 129 -2.33 -11.78 -0.88
N GLN A 130 -1.03 -11.98 -0.62
CA GLN A 130 -0.36 -13.29 -0.66
C GLN A 130 -0.23 -14.01 0.69
N ALA A 131 -0.54 -13.33 1.80
CA ALA A 131 -0.52 -13.96 3.12
C ALA A 131 -1.73 -14.89 3.30
N PHE A 132 -1.56 -16.13 2.85
CA PHE A 132 -1.99 -17.31 3.62
C PHE A 132 -0.91 -17.66 4.63
#